data_AF-A0A0M8MIN6-F1
#
_entry.id   AF-A0A0M8MIN6-F1
#
_cell.length_a   1.000
_cell.length_b   1.000
_cell.length_c   1.000
_cell.angle_alpha   90.00
_cell.angle_beta   90.00
_cell.angle_gamma   90.00
#
_symmetry.space_group_name_H-M   'P 1'
#
loop_
_entity.id
_entity.type
_entity.pdbx_description
1 polymer ?
#
loop_
_entity_poly.entity_id
_entity_poly.type
_entity_poly.pdbx_seq_one_letter_code
_entity_poly.pdbx_strand_id
1 'polypeptide(L)'
;MKNIRLRQYIALQNTLEYDAVLEHLKPKNSFAGRQMDINTMPYANVKYGIRQLPKVNSWQGIQQLFEICFGAGAKTFANTRITEYFAARKFMVNEFTRIIETESRLLASQSTDAHLWKMAGADKLKPYSDTLPLIQLGKLLGQYPFDLGRKPYGEIFSLLVQTKAQNDVEAEYQKLSRQAP
;
A
#
# COMPACT_ATOMS: atom_id res chain seq x y z
N MET A 1 30.49 -4.82 -13.98
CA MET A 1 29.43 -5.85 -14.19
C MET A 1 28.56 -5.50 -15.38
N LYS A 2 28.07 -6.50 -16.12
CA LYS A 2 27.16 -6.29 -17.26
C LYS A 2 25.73 -6.08 -16.77
N ASN A 3 25.02 -5.11 -17.33
CA ASN A 3 23.60 -4.91 -17.02
C ASN A 3 22.74 -5.96 -17.75
N ILE A 4 22.60 -7.15 -17.15
CA ILE A 4 21.85 -8.27 -17.75
C ILE A 4 20.33 -8.07 -17.65
N ARG A 5 19.57 -8.91 -18.36
CA ARG A 5 18.10 -8.95 -18.23
C ARG A 5 17.68 -9.73 -17.00
N LEU A 6 16.51 -9.44 -16.45
CA LEU A 6 16.02 -10.10 -15.24
C LEU A 6 15.92 -11.62 -15.42
N ARG A 7 15.46 -12.12 -16.57
CA ARG A 7 15.45 -13.57 -16.88
C ARG A 7 16.83 -14.23 -16.77
N GLN A 8 17.89 -13.50 -17.09
CA GLN A 8 19.26 -14.02 -17.05
C GLN A 8 19.75 -14.05 -15.61
N TYR A 9 19.41 -13.03 -14.83
CA TYR A 9 19.73 -12.95 -13.41
C TYR A 9 19.03 -14.04 -12.59
N ILE A 10 17.75 -14.32 -12.85
CA ILE A 10 16.99 -15.41 -12.20
C ILE A 10 17.63 -16.78 -12.48
N ALA A 11 18.26 -16.95 -13.65
CA ALA A 11 18.91 -18.19 -14.05
C ALA A 11 20.35 -18.33 -13.54
N LEU A 12 20.91 -17.32 -12.86
CA LEU A 12 22.25 -17.41 -12.30
C LEU A 12 22.27 -18.38 -11.12
N GLN A 13 23.32 -19.21 -11.06
CA GLN A 13 23.56 -20.08 -9.89
C GLN A 13 24.07 -19.28 -8.68
N ASN A 14 24.73 -18.14 -8.92
CA ASN A 14 25.24 -17.25 -7.87
C ASN A 14 24.92 -15.79 -8.24
N THR A 15 24.21 -15.10 -7.35
CA THR A 15 23.81 -13.69 -7.51
C THR A 15 24.59 -12.73 -6.61
N LEU A 16 25.44 -13.22 -5.71
CA LEU A 16 26.07 -12.43 -4.63
C LEU A 16 26.81 -11.20 -5.13
N GLU A 17 27.59 -11.33 -6.20
CA GLU A 17 28.33 -10.20 -6.80
C GLU A 17 27.41 -9.10 -7.31
N TYR A 18 26.28 -9.50 -7.92
CA TYR A 18 25.27 -8.58 -8.37
C TYR A 18 24.55 -7.94 -7.19
N ASP A 19 24.18 -8.73 -6.19
CA ASP A 19 23.41 -8.27 -5.02
C ASP A 19 24.16 -7.17 -4.27
N ALA A 20 25.47 -7.35 -4.06
CA ALA A 20 26.35 -6.37 -3.41
C ALA A 20 26.34 -4.99 -4.08
N VAL A 21 26.13 -4.92 -5.40
CA VAL A 21 26.09 -3.63 -6.13
C VAL A 21 24.67 -3.13 -6.30
N LEU A 22 23.72 -4.02 -6.58
CA LEU A 22 22.31 -3.66 -6.81
C LEU A 22 21.65 -3.16 -5.51
N GLU A 23 22.14 -3.59 -4.34
CA GLU A 23 21.75 -3.07 -3.03
C GLU A 23 22.06 -1.58 -2.83
N HIS A 24 22.97 -0.98 -3.59
CA HIS A 24 23.28 0.45 -3.49
C HIS A 24 22.58 1.32 -4.56
N LEU A 25 21.81 0.72 -5.46
CA LEU A 25 21.04 1.48 -6.44
C LEU A 25 20.03 2.42 -5.77
N LYS A 26 19.98 3.66 -6.26
CA LYS A 26 18.97 4.63 -5.81
C LYS A 26 17.58 4.19 -6.25
N PRO A 27 16.55 4.35 -5.39
CA PRO A 27 15.16 4.13 -5.78
C PRO A 27 14.78 4.97 -7.00
N LYS A 28 14.05 4.39 -7.95
CA LYS A 28 13.56 5.12 -9.14
C LYS A 28 12.14 4.68 -9.49
N ASN A 29 11.23 5.64 -9.65
CA ASN A 29 9.88 5.38 -10.14
C ASN A 29 9.86 5.17 -11.66
N SER A 30 10.45 4.08 -12.13
CA SER A 30 10.45 3.73 -13.54
C SER A 30 10.78 2.26 -13.71
N PHE A 31 9.91 1.52 -14.38
CA PHE A 31 10.13 0.14 -14.77
C PHE A 31 9.64 -0.08 -16.21
N ALA A 32 10.54 -0.43 -17.13
CA ALA A 32 10.21 -0.63 -18.54
C ALA A 32 9.48 0.58 -19.19
N GLY A 33 9.89 1.79 -18.83
CA GLY A 33 9.27 3.04 -19.30
C GLY A 33 7.92 3.38 -18.67
N ARG A 34 7.46 2.61 -17.69
CA ARG A 34 6.22 2.85 -16.94
C ARG A 34 6.51 3.35 -15.54
N GLN A 35 5.60 4.13 -15.00
CA GLN A 35 5.69 4.68 -13.65
C GLN A 35 4.56 4.14 -12.80
N MET A 36 4.84 3.94 -11.52
CA MET A 36 3.83 3.63 -10.52
C MET A 36 3.20 4.95 -10.07
N ASP A 37 1.87 5.01 -10.16
CA ASP A 37 1.08 6.08 -9.56
C ASP A 37 0.08 5.47 -8.58
N ILE A 38 0.32 5.70 -7.30
CA ILE A 38 -0.48 5.17 -6.22
C ILE A 38 -1.85 5.82 -6.17
N ASN A 39 -1.95 7.11 -6.48
CA ASN A 39 -3.20 7.85 -6.27
C ASN A 39 -4.30 7.35 -7.22
N THR A 40 -3.93 6.95 -8.43
CA THR A 40 -4.82 6.43 -9.46
C THR A 40 -5.03 4.92 -9.38
N MET A 41 -4.15 4.20 -8.68
CA MET A 41 -4.27 2.75 -8.49
C MET A 41 -5.52 2.40 -7.65
N PRO A 42 -6.26 1.32 -7.96
CA PRO A 42 -7.39 0.88 -7.13
C PRO A 42 -6.97 0.66 -5.67
N TYR A 43 -7.79 1.11 -4.72
CA TYR A 43 -7.53 0.94 -3.30
C TYR A 43 -7.23 -0.52 -2.93
N ALA A 44 -7.99 -1.47 -3.48
CA ALA A 44 -7.78 -2.90 -3.25
C ALA A 44 -6.38 -3.37 -3.70
N ASN A 45 -5.86 -2.83 -4.81
CA ASN A 45 -4.54 -3.18 -5.33
C ASN A 45 -3.42 -2.61 -4.45
N VAL A 46 -3.57 -1.39 -3.94
CA VAL A 46 -2.61 -0.79 -2.99
C VAL A 46 -2.53 -1.64 -1.71
N LYS A 47 -3.69 -1.99 -1.13
CA LYS A 47 -3.74 -2.84 0.08
C LYS A 47 -3.21 -4.25 -0.16
N TYR A 48 -3.54 -4.84 -1.30
CA TYR A 48 -2.96 -6.12 -1.70
C TYR A 48 -1.43 -6.04 -1.80
N GLY A 49 -0.89 -5.00 -2.45
CA GLY A 49 0.54 -4.76 -2.60
C GLY A 49 1.26 -4.68 -1.25
N ILE A 50 0.74 -3.85 -0.33
CA ILE A 50 1.25 -3.71 1.04
C ILE A 50 1.28 -5.06 1.77
N ARG A 51 0.20 -5.84 1.67
CA ARG A 51 0.07 -7.14 2.35
C ARG A 51 1.03 -8.19 1.81
N GLN A 52 1.28 -8.18 0.51
CA GLN A 52 2.15 -9.14 -0.16
C GLN A 52 3.63 -8.82 0.02
N LEU A 53 4.00 -7.54 0.12
CA LEU A 53 5.38 -7.09 0.19
C LEU A 53 6.28 -7.85 1.18
N PRO A 54 5.85 -8.17 2.43
CA PRO A 54 6.66 -8.96 3.36
C PRO A 54 6.59 -10.49 3.14
N LYS A 55 5.67 -10.97 2.29
CA LYS A 55 5.38 -12.41 2.08
C LYS A 55 5.88 -12.96 0.74
N VAL A 56 6.30 -12.08 -0.17
CA VAL A 56 6.69 -12.49 -1.52
C VAL A 56 8.08 -13.12 -1.49
N ASN A 57 8.08 -14.45 -1.55
CA ASN A 57 9.30 -15.26 -1.57
C ASN A 57 9.57 -15.90 -2.95
N SER A 58 8.66 -15.70 -3.92
CA SER A 58 8.76 -16.30 -5.26
C SER A 58 8.81 -15.23 -6.35
N TRP A 59 9.56 -15.50 -7.42
CA TRP A 59 9.64 -14.63 -8.60
C TRP A 59 8.28 -14.39 -9.26
N GLN A 60 7.38 -15.37 -9.20
CA GLN A 60 6.02 -15.23 -9.70
C GLN A 60 5.22 -14.18 -8.90
N GLY A 61 5.31 -14.19 -7.57
CA GLY A 61 4.67 -13.16 -6.74
C GLY A 61 5.27 -11.78 -6.98
N ILE A 62 6.60 -11.70 -7.18
CA ILE A 62 7.28 -10.43 -7.53
C ILE A 62 6.76 -9.92 -8.86
N GLN A 63 6.65 -10.79 -9.87
CA GLN A 63 6.14 -10.42 -11.19
C GLN A 63 4.71 -9.86 -11.08
N GLN A 64 3.82 -10.53 -10.35
CA GLN A 64 2.44 -10.07 -10.15
C GLN A 64 2.38 -8.69 -9.50
N LEU A 65 3.24 -8.42 -8.50
CA LEU A 65 3.34 -7.10 -7.89
C LEU A 65 3.75 -6.03 -8.90
N PHE A 66 4.75 -6.32 -9.73
CA PHE A 66 5.20 -5.39 -10.77
C PHE A 66 4.16 -5.18 -11.87
N GLU A 67 3.37 -6.21 -12.18
CA GLU A 67 2.24 -6.10 -13.10
C GLU A 67 1.15 -5.20 -12.55
N ILE A 68 0.82 -5.32 -11.26
CA ILE A 68 -0.16 -4.44 -10.59
C ILE A 68 0.37 -3.00 -10.48
N CYS A 69 1.63 -2.84 -10.06
CA CYS A 69 2.18 -1.53 -9.69
C CYS A 69 2.63 -0.69 -10.89
N PHE A 70 3.22 -1.34 -11.90
CA PHE A 70 3.77 -0.68 -13.08
C PHE A 70 3.04 -1.07 -14.37
N GLY A 71 2.05 -1.96 -14.32
CA GLY A 71 1.39 -2.49 -15.52
C GLY A 71 2.28 -3.40 -16.38
N ALA A 72 3.45 -3.80 -15.88
CA ALA A 72 4.42 -4.53 -16.68
C ALA A 72 4.09 -6.02 -16.73
N GLY A 73 3.51 -6.48 -17.84
CA GLY A 73 3.22 -7.89 -18.04
C GLY A 73 4.47 -8.79 -18.04
N ALA A 74 4.25 -10.10 -17.91
CA ALA A 74 5.28 -11.12 -17.72
C ALA A 74 6.48 -11.02 -18.68
N LYS A 75 6.21 -10.85 -19.99
CA LYS A 75 7.25 -10.73 -21.02
C LYS A 75 8.11 -9.49 -20.84
N THR A 76 7.48 -8.37 -20.48
CA THR A 76 8.18 -7.11 -20.21
C THR A 76 9.04 -7.28 -18.97
N PHE A 77 8.47 -7.78 -17.89
CA PHE A 77 9.16 -8.02 -16.62
C PHE A 77 10.44 -8.86 -16.81
N ALA A 78 10.35 -10.00 -17.50
CA ALA A 78 11.49 -10.88 -17.74
C ALA A 78 12.59 -10.27 -18.62
N ASN A 79 12.24 -9.34 -19.50
CA ASN A 79 13.18 -8.71 -20.44
C ASN A 79 13.76 -7.39 -19.95
N THR A 80 13.20 -6.79 -18.90
CA THR A 80 13.73 -5.57 -18.28
C THR A 80 15.11 -5.80 -17.68
N ARG A 81 15.93 -4.73 -17.67
CA ARG A 81 17.27 -4.75 -17.09
C ARG A 81 17.20 -4.92 -15.58
N ILE A 82 18.17 -5.64 -15.01
CA ILE A 82 18.25 -5.87 -13.56
C ILE A 82 18.34 -4.57 -12.77
N THR A 83 19.07 -3.58 -13.29
CA THR A 83 19.24 -2.28 -12.64
C THR A 83 17.92 -1.53 -12.51
N GLU A 84 17.08 -1.56 -13.55
CA GLU A 84 15.73 -1.00 -13.51
C GLU A 84 14.84 -1.75 -12.51
N TYR A 85 14.89 -3.08 -12.50
CA TYR A 85 14.13 -3.90 -11.55
C TYR A 85 14.47 -3.55 -10.09
N PHE A 86 15.75 -3.54 -9.71
CA PHE A 86 16.14 -3.28 -8.33
C PHE A 86 15.87 -1.84 -7.90
N ALA A 87 16.08 -0.86 -8.79
CA ALA A 87 15.74 0.54 -8.52
C ALA A 87 14.22 0.74 -8.35
N ALA A 88 13.41 0.13 -9.21
CA ALA A 88 11.95 0.17 -9.14
C ALA A 88 11.40 -0.57 -7.92
N ARG A 89 11.98 -1.73 -7.57
CA ARG A 89 11.59 -2.49 -6.37
C ARG A 89 11.80 -1.65 -5.12
N LYS A 90 12.96 -1.00 -4.98
CA LYS A 90 13.22 -0.11 -3.83
C LYS A 90 12.26 1.06 -3.78
N PHE A 91 11.97 1.67 -4.94
CA PHE A 91 10.98 2.74 -5.00
C PHE A 91 9.60 2.26 -4.52
N MET A 92 9.15 1.12 -5.02
CA MET A 92 7.88 0.51 -4.64
C MET A 92 7.81 0.22 -3.13
N VAL A 93 8.87 -0.36 -2.55
CA VAL A 93 8.95 -0.60 -1.10
C VAL A 93 8.86 0.71 -0.32
N ASN A 94 9.68 1.70 -0.68
CA ASN A 94 9.69 3.00 -0.01
C ASN A 94 8.32 3.70 -0.09
N GLU A 95 7.67 3.60 -1.24
CA GLU A 95 6.37 4.23 -1.46
C GLU A 95 5.26 3.54 -0.65
N PHE A 96 5.26 2.22 -0.58
CA PHE A 96 4.33 1.50 0.30
C PHE A 96 4.60 1.78 1.78
N THR A 97 5.86 1.87 2.21
CA THR A 97 6.20 2.29 3.58
C THR A 97 5.67 3.70 3.87
N ARG A 98 5.90 4.65 2.96
CA ARG A 98 5.38 6.02 3.06
C ARG A 98 3.85 6.05 3.20
N ILE A 99 3.15 5.21 2.45
CA ILE A 99 1.69 5.07 2.54
C ILE A 99 1.28 4.57 3.93
N ILE A 100 1.87 3.48 4.40
CA ILE A 100 1.56 2.89 5.72
C ILE A 100 1.76 3.92 6.83
N GLU A 101 2.87 4.65 6.79
CA GLU A 101 3.17 5.71 7.76
C GLU A 101 2.17 6.87 7.67
N THR A 102 1.83 7.30 6.45
CA THR A 102 0.88 8.39 6.21
C THR A 102 -0.53 8.02 6.68
N GLU A 103 -0.99 6.82 6.36
CA GLU A 103 -2.28 6.29 6.80
C GLU A 103 -2.32 6.17 8.32
N SER A 104 -1.28 5.59 8.92
CA SER A 104 -1.19 5.44 10.38
C SER A 104 -1.22 6.79 11.08
N ARG A 105 -0.51 7.80 10.55
CA ARG A 105 -0.49 9.15 11.10
C ARG A 105 -1.83 9.88 10.96
N LEU A 106 -2.42 9.86 9.76
CA LEU A 106 -3.62 10.65 9.46
C LEU A 106 -4.90 9.98 9.96
N LEU A 107 -4.94 8.65 10.05
CA LEU A 107 -6.10 7.89 10.50
C LEU A 107 -6.01 7.44 11.96
N ALA A 108 -4.93 7.75 12.68
CA ALA A 108 -4.84 7.52 14.11
C ALA A 108 -5.96 8.26 14.86
N SER A 109 -6.79 7.51 15.58
CA SER A 109 -7.77 8.08 16.53
C SER A 109 -7.03 8.75 17.70
N GLN A 110 -7.43 9.96 18.08
CA GLN A 110 -6.79 10.68 19.20
C GLN A 110 -7.17 10.14 20.60
N SER A 111 -8.22 9.34 20.76
CA SER A 111 -8.61 8.89 22.10
C SER A 111 -9.52 7.66 22.09
N THR A 112 -9.01 6.52 21.64
CA THR A 112 -9.63 5.25 22.05
C THR A 112 -8.78 4.71 23.17
N ASP A 113 -9.36 4.51 24.35
CA ASP A 113 -8.67 3.84 25.45
C ASP A 113 -8.26 2.46 24.95
N ALA A 114 -6.98 2.32 24.58
CA ALA A 114 -6.48 1.17 23.81
C ALA A 114 -6.73 -0.14 24.56
N HIS A 115 -6.84 -0.05 25.88
CA HIS A 115 -7.22 -1.15 26.76
C HIS A 115 -8.68 -1.58 26.57
N LEU A 116 -9.64 -0.65 26.61
CA LEU A 116 -11.06 -0.93 26.37
C LEU A 116 -11.32 -1.43 24.95
N TRP A 117 -10.62 -0.85 23.96
CA TRP A 117 -10.71 -1.29 22.57
C TRP A 117 -10.25 -2.75 22.39
N LYS A 118 -9.15 -3.11 23.06
CA LYS A 118 -8.65 -4.48 23.07
C LYS A 118 -9.60 -5.43 23.81
N MET A 119 -10.15 -5.03 24.95
CA MET A 119 -11.15 -5.80 25.71
C MET A 119 -12.44 -6.04 24.93
N ALA A 120 -12.85 -5.07 24.10
CA ALA A 120 -13.99 -5.22 23.18
C ALA A 120 -13.73 -6.22 22.02
N GLY A 121 -12.52 -6.78 21.93
CA GLY A 121 -12.16 -7.79 20.94
C GLY A 121 -11.70 -7.20 19.61
N ALA A 122 -11.11 -6.00 19.60
CA ALA A 122 -10.56 -5.38 18.40
C ALA A 122 -9.57 -6.27 17.62
N ASP A 123 -8.92 -7.23 18.30
CA ASP A 123 -8.06 -8.21 17.64
C ASP A 123 -8.80 -9.05 16.58
N LYS A 124 -10.11 -9.27 16.74
CA LYS A 124 -10.96 -9.98 15.76
C LYS A 124 -11.13 -9.20 14.45
N LEU A 125 -10.86 -7.90 14.46
CA LEU A 125 -10.99 -7.00 13.31
C LEU A 125 -9.72 -6.96 12.45
N LYS A 126 -8.58 -7.43 12.96
CA LYS A 126 -7.29 -7.42 12.25
C LYS A 126 -7.32 -8.09 10.86
N PRO A 127 -7.98 -9.25 10.64
CA PRO A 127 -8.07 -9.86 9.31
C PRO A 127 -8.81 -8.99 8.28
N TYR A 128 -9.63 -8.05 8.75
CA TYR A 128 -10.49 -7.20 7.93
C TYR A 128 -9.96 -5.76 7.86
N SER A 129 -8.73 -5.50 8.28
CA SER A 129 -8.12 -4.15 8.31
C SER A 129 -8.27 -3.38 7.00
N ASP A 130 -8.26 -4.09 5.88
CA ASP A 130 -8.29 -3.49 4.54
C ASP A 130 -9.71 -3.20 4.07
N THR A 131 -10.70 -3.97 4.53
CA THR A 131 -12.10 -3.85 4.13
C THR A 131 -12.94 -3.03 5.10
N LEU A 132 -12.55 -2.94 6.37
CA LEU A 132 -13.25 -2.15 7.38
C LEU A 132 -13.39 -0.66 7.02
N PRO A 133 -12.34 0.02 6.51
CA PRO A 133 -12.49 1.40 6.05
C PRO A 133 -13.53 1.54 4.92
N LEU A 134 -13.58 0.58 4.01
CA LEU A 134 -14.56 0.55 2.92
C LEU A 134 -15.98 0.27 3.43
N ILE A 135 -16.13 -0.55 4.47
CA ILE A 135 -17.43 -0.79 5.12
C ILE A 135 -17.94 0.48 5.79
N GLN A 136 -17.05 1.23 6.46
CA GLN A 136 -17.40 2.50 7.10
C GLN A 136 -17.85 3.52 6.05
N LEU A 137 -17.07 3.73 5.00
CA LEU A 137 -17.44 4.61 3.89
C LEU A 137 -18.72 4.14 3.18
N GLY A 138 -18.86 2.84 2.95
CA GLY A 138 -20.03 2.26 2.29
C GLY A 138 -21.32 2.52 3.06
N LYS A 139 -21.28 2.45 4.39
CA LYS A 139 -22.41 2.82 5.25
C LYS A 139 -22.78 4.30 5.15
N LEU A 140 -21.79 5.20 5.08
CA LEU A 140 -22.03 6.64 4.97
C LEU A 140 -22.57 7.06 3.61
N LEU A 141 -22.07 6.44 2.54
CA LEU A 141 -22.36 6.83 1.16
C LEU A 141 -23.46 5.97 0.50
N GLY A 142 -23.98 4.96 1.20
CA GLY A 142 -24.93 4.00 0.65
C GLY A 142 -24.35 3.14 -0.49
N GLN A 143 -23.04 2.90 -0.48
CA GLN A 143 -22.33 2.18 -1.54
C GLN A 143 -21.84 0.80 -1.07
N TYR A 144 -21.78 -0.15 -2.00
CA TYR A 144 -21.21 -1.46 -1.72
C TYR A 144 -19.69 -1.37 -1.49
N PRO A 145 -19.14 -1.89 -0.38
CA PRO A 145 -17.74 -1.70 -0.02
C PRO A 145 -16.72 -2.19 -1.08
N PHE A 146 -17.04 -3.25 -1.83
CA PHE A 146 -16.13 -3.76 -2.85
C PHE A 146 -16.12 -2.91 -4.12
N ASP A 147 -17.17 -2.14 -4.39
CA ASP A 147 -17.15 -1.16 -5.47
C ASP A 147 -16.28 0.04 -5.11
N LEU A 148 -16.29 0.46 -3.84
CA LEU A 148 -15.33 1.44 -3.31
C LEU A 148 -13.89 0.92 -3.42
N GLY A 149 -13.66 -0.38 -3.20
CA GLY A 149 -12.32 -0.98 -3.35
C GLY A 149 -11.74 -0.90 -4.76
N ARG A 150 -12.59 -0.74 -5.80
CA ARG A 150 -12.17 -0.57 -7.20
C ARG A 150 -11.86 0.89 -7.56
N LYS A 151 -12.23 1.85 -6.70
CA LYS A 151 -11.97 3.27 -6.92
C LYS A 151 -10.50 3.60 -6.66
N PRO A 152 -9.99 4.70 -7.26
CA PRO A 152 -8.64 5.18 -7.00
C PRO A 152 -8.35 5.33 -5.51
N TYR A 153 -7.18 4.87 -5.08
CA TYR A 153 -6.73 4.93 -3.70
C TYR A 153 -6.73 6.37 -3.18
N GLY A 154 -6.30 7.34 -3.99
CA GLY A 154 -6.28 8.75 -3.59
C GLY A 154 -7.66 9.28 -3.22
N GLU A 155 -8.70 8.88 -3.97
CA GLU A 155 -10.08 9.25 -3.67
C GLU A 155 -10.56 8.62 -2.36
N ILE A 156 -10.39 7.30 -2.22
CA ILE A 156 -10.81 6.57 -1.01
C ILE A 156 -10.07 7.10 0.22
N PHE A 157 -8.76 7.30 0.12
CA PHE A 157 -7.96 7.83 1.20
C PHE A 157 -8.40 9.24 1.61
N SER A 158 -8.66 10.12 0.64
CA SER A 158 -9.18 11.47 0.91
C SER A 158 -10.52 11.41 1.65
N LEU A 159 -11.44 10.55 1.23
CA LEU A 159 -12.73 10.37 1.89
C LEU A 159 -12.58 9.85 3.33
N LEU A 160 -11.66 8.92 3.57
CA LEU A 160 -11.36 8.43 4.92
C LEU A 160 -10.84 9.55 5.83
N VAL A 161 -9.90 10.36 5.33
CA VAL A 161 -9.34 11.49 6.08
C VAL A 161 -10.40 12.55 6.37
N GLN A 162 -11.24 12.90 5.39
CA GLN A 162 -12.34 13.85 5.57
C GLN A 162 -13.35 13.33 6.60
N THR A 163 -13.77 12.07 6.48
CA THR A 163 -14.69 11.42 7.43
C THR A 163 -14.13 11.45 8.85
N LYS A 164 -12.83 11.15 8.99
CA LYS A 164 -12.18 11.23 10.29
C LYS A 164 -12.18 12.65 10.84
N ALA A 165 -11.78 13.64 10.04
CA ALA A 165 -11.75 15.03 10.47
C ALA A 165 -13.15 15.52 10.92
N GLN A 166 -14.20 15.14 10.20
CA GLN A 166 -15.58 15.39 10.59
C GLN A 166 -15.92 14.74 11.94
N ASN A 167 -15.62 13.45 12.09
CA ASN A 167 -15.90 12.72 13.35
C ASN A 167 -15.15 13.32 14.55
N ASP A 168 -13.90 13.74 14.35
CA ASP A 168 -13.09 14.37 15.40
C ASP A 168 -13.72 15.71 15.83
N VAL A 169 -14.22 16.52 14.88
CA VAL A 169 -14.94 17.77 15.17
C VAL A 169 -16.27 17.52 15.87
N GLU A 170 -17.06 16.55 15.41
CA GLU A 170 -18.35 16.19 16.01
C GLU A 170 -18.17 15.68 17.45
N ALA A 171 -17.15 14.83 17.68
CA ALA A 171 -16.83 14.33 19.00
C ALA A 171 -16.44 15.46 19.96
N GLU A 172 -15.65 16.43 19.49
CA GLU A 172 -15.24 17.57 20.30
C GLU A 172 -16.42 18.52 20.58
N TYR A 173 -17.25 18.77 19.57
CA TYR A 173 -18.49 19.52 19.74
C TYR A 173 -19.41 18.90 20.79
N GLN A 174 -19.62 17.58 20.76
CA GLN A 174 -20.45 16.87 21.75
C GLN A 174 -19.87 16.94 23.17
N LYS A 175 -18.53 16.88 23.33
CA LYS A 175 -17.91 17.08 24.65
C LYS A 175 -18.18 18.47 25.18
N LEU A 176 -18.00 19.50 24.35
CA LEU A 176 -18.27 20.88 24.72
C LEU A 176 -19.76 21.11 25.01
N SER A 177 -20.66 20.52 24.22
CA SER A 177 -22.11 20.68 24.43
C SER A 177 -22.60 20.04 25.73
N ARG A 178 -21.94 18.98 26.22
CA ARG A 178 -22.25 18.34 27.51
C ARG A 178 -21.67 19.09 28.71
N GLN A 179 -20.70 19.99 28.47
CA GLN A 179 -20.06 20.83 29.47
C GLN A 179 -20.60 22.26 29.48
N ALA A 180 -21.39 22.64 28.47
CA ALA A 180 -22.08 23.92 28.41
C ALA A 180 -23.22 23.93 29.46
N PRO A 181 -23.31 24.97 30.30
CA PRO A 181 -24.29 25.09 31.38
C PRO A 181 -25.74 25.23 30.90
#